data_AF-A0A673IVP6-F1
#
_entry.id   AF-A0A673IVP6-F1
#
_cell.length_a   1.000
_cell.length_b   1.000
_cell.length_c   1.000
_cell.angle_alpha   90.00
_cell.angle_beta   90.00
_cell.angle_gamma   90.00
#
_symmetry.space_group_name_H-M   'P 1'
#
loop_
_entity.id
_entity.type
_entity.pdbx_description
1 polymer ?
#
loop_
_entity_poly.entity_id
_entity_poly.type
_entity_poly.pdbx_seq_one_letter_code
_entity_poly.pdbx_strand_id
1 'polypeptide(L)'
;MNYLDRFLSVEPTKKTRLQLLGATCMFLASKMKETVPLTAEKLCIYTDNSVRPSELLQMELLALNKLKWDLASVTPHDFIEHFLAKLPIHQSSKQILRKHAQTFVALCATGMFYCLCSVLL
;
A
#
# COMPACT_ATOMS: atom_id res chain seq x y z
N MET A 1 1.43 0.66 2.13
CA MET A 1 1.85 1.03 3.50
C MET A 1 2.23 2.50 3.60
N ASN A 2 3.15 3.02 2.78
CA ASN A 2 3.56 4.44 2.83
C ASN A 2 2.41 5.47 2.99
N TYR A 3 1.30 5.32 2.24
CA TYR A 3 0.15 6.23 2.38
C TYR A 3 -0.56 6.15 3.74
N LEU A 4 -0.69 4.94 4.31
CA LEU A 4 -1.33 4.72 5.60
C LEU A 4 -0.49 5.33 6.72
N ASP A 5 0.82 5.06 6.71
CA ASP A 5 1.76 5.61 7.70
C ASP A 5 1.78 7.15 7.67
N ARG A 6 1.85 7.75 6.46
CA ARG A 6 1.81 9.21 6.28
C ARG A 6 0.49 9.81 6.71
N PHE A 7 -0.63 9.13 6.43
CA PHE A 7 -1.95 9.61 6.83
C PHE A 7 -2.11 9.60 8.36
N LEU A 8 -1.73 8.49 9.02
CA LEU A 8 -1.80 8.38 10.48
C LEU A 8 -0.85 9.34 11.20
N SER A 9 0.24 9.75 10.55
CA SER A 9 1.15 10.77 11.08
C SER A 9 0.51 12.17 11.14
N VAL A 10 -0.52 12.43 10.31
CA VAL A 10 -1.19 13.74 10.23
C VAL A 10 -2.54 13.73 10.94
N GLU A 11 -3.27 12.60 10.88
CA GLU A 11 -4.62 12.51 11.41
C GLU A 11 -4.82 11.27 12.30
N PRO A 12 -5.07 11.46 13.61
CA PRO A 12 -5.35 10.35 14.52
C PRO A 12 -6.70 9.73 14.16
N THR A 13 -6.66 8.48 13.72
CA THR A 13 -7.84 7.75 13.22
C THR A 13 -8.27 6.68 14.21
N LYS A 14 -9.58 6.57 14.46
CA LYS A 14 -10.15 5.52 15.32
C LYS A 14 -9.95 4.13 14.70
N LYS A 15 -9.77 3.11 15.54
CA LYS A 15 -9.62 1.71 15.12
C LYS A 15 -10.73 1.23 14.18
N THR A 16 -11.97 1.68 14.40
CA THR A 16 -13.13 1.36 13.55
C THR A 16 -13.02 1.88 12.12
N ARG A 17 -12.23 2.93 11.87
CA ARG A 17 -12.04 3.52 10.54
C ARG A 17 -10.72 3.08 9.89
N LEU A 18 -9.89 2.29 10.57
CA LEU A 18 -8.63 1.79 10.01
C LEU A 18 -8.85 0.85 8.82
N GLN A 19 -9.89 0.02 8.85
CA GLN A 19 -10.21 -0.87 7.73
C GLN A 19 -10.61 -0.07 6.47
N LEU A 20 -11.44 0.96 6.66
CA LEU A 20 -11.82 1.90 5.60
C LEU A 20 -10.62 2.68 5.05
N LEU A 21 -9.75 3.18 5.93
CA LEU A 21 -8.51 3.85 5.52
C LEU A 21 -7.59 2.88 4.76
N GLY A 22 -7.42 1.66 5.25
CA GLY A 22 -6.62 0.62 4.60
C GLY A 22 -7.13 0.28 3.20
N ALA A 23 -8.44 0.07 3.04
CA ALA A 23 -9.07 -0.15 1.74
C ALA A 23 -8.85 1.04 0.78
N THR A 24 -8.99 2.27 1.30
CA THR A 24 -8.75 3.49 0.52
C THR A 24 -7.29 3.63 0.09
N CYS A 25 -6.33 3.35 0.98
CA CYS A 25 -4.91 3.36 0.65
C CYS A 25 -4.55 2.30 -0.40
N MET A 26 -5.20 1.13 -0.34
CA MET A 26 -5.04 0.07 -1.35
C MET A 26 -5.62 0.49 -2.70
N PHE A 27 -6.80 1.12 -2.70
CA PHE A 27 -7.43 1.69 -3.90
C PHE A 27 -6.53 2.72 -4.59
N LEU A 28 -6.02 3.69 -3.84
CA LEU A 28 -5.10 4.71 -4.34
C LEU A 28 -3.79 4.11 -4.87
N ALA A 29 -3.22 3.14 -4.16
CA ALA A 29 -1.98 2.47 -4.59
C ALA A 29 -2.17 1.70 -5.90
N SER A 30 -3.28 0.97 -6.04
CA SER A 30 -3.61 0.23 -7.26
C SER A 30 -3.79 1.18 -8.44
N LYS A 31 -4.49 2.31 -8.28
CA LYS A 31 -4.60 3.35 -9.32
C LYS A 31 -3.26 3.95 -9.77
N MET A 32 -2.26 3.98 -8.91
CA MET A 32 -0.95 4.56 -9.22
C MET A 32 0.05 3.57 -9.81
N LYS A 33 -0.01 2.29 -9.43
CA LYS A 33 1.00 1.29 -9.80
C LYS A 33 0.52 0.25 -10.79
N GLU A 34 -0.77 -0.02 -10.89
CA GLU A 34 -1.31 -1.08 -11.74
C GLU A 34 -1.91 -0.50 -13.02
N THR A 35 -1.75 -1.23 -14.14
CA THR A 35 -2.40 -0.87 -15.41
C THR A 35 -3.92 -0.99 -15.33
N VAL A 36 -4.40 -1.98 -14.58
CA VAL A 36 -5.83 -2.22 -14.35
C VAL A 36 -6.09 -2.10 -12.85
N PRO A 37 -6.62 -0.96 -12.38
CA PRO A 37 -6.81 -0.75 -10.97
C PRO A 37 -7.95 -1.61 -10.40
N LEU A 38 -7.87 -1.88 -9.10
CA LEU A 38 -8.93 -2.49 -8.31
C LEU A 38 -10.17 -1.60 -8.33
N THR A 39 -11.35 -2.20 -8.51
CA THR A 39 -12.62 -1.47 -8.42
C THR A 39 -13.05 -1.31 -6.98
N ALA A 40 -13.80 -0.24 -6.68
CA ALA A 40 -14.34 0.00 -5.34
C ALA A 40 -15.20 -1.18 -4.87
N GLU A 41 -15.98 -1.79 -5.76
CA GLU A 41 -16.84 -2.95 -5.46
C GLU A 41 -16.03 -4.15 -4.98
N LYS A 42 -14.90 -4.47 -5.64
CA LYS A 42 -14.01 -5.57 -5.21
C LYS A 42 -13.45 -5.31 -3.82
N LEU A 43 -13.05 -4.07 -3.52
CA LEU A 43 -12.55 -3.69 -2.20
C LEU A 43 -13.64 -3.79 -1.13
N CYS A 44 -14.88 -3.39 -1.42
CA CYS A 44 -16.01 -3.57 -0.51
C CYS A 44 -16.24 -5.04 -0.17
N ILE A 45 -16.17 -5.93 -1.17
CA ILE A 45 -16.27 -7.38 -0.98
C ILE A 45 -15.12 -7.90 -0.08
N TYR A 46 -13.88 -7.45 -0.30
CA TYR A 46 -12.74 -7.84 0.55
C TYR A 46 -12.87 -7.38 2.00
N THR A 47 -13.66 -6.32 2.25
CA THR A 47 -13.97 -5.85 3.61
C THR A 47 -15.22 -6.49 4.21
N ASP A 48 -15.72 -7.59 3.64
CA ASP A 48 -16.98 -8.24 4.07
C ASP A 48 -18.18 -7.27 4.07
N ASN A 49 -18.23 -6.38 3.07
CA ASN A 49 -19.23 -5.30 2.95
C ASN A 49 -19.33 -4.36 4.17
N SER A 50 -18.32 -4.35 5.02
CA SER A 50 -18.21 -3.41 6.15
C SER A 50 -18.06 -1.96 5.69
N VAL A 51 -17.53 -1.76 4.48
CA VAL A 51 -17.30 -0.46 3.85
C VAL A 51 -18.18 -0.33 2.62
N ARG A 52 -18.90 0.79 2.50
CA ARG A 52 -19.67 1.11 1.29
C ARG A 52 -18.79 1.82 0.24
N PRO A 53 -19.10 1.68 -1.07
CA PRO A 53 -18.35 2.37 -2.11
C PRO A 53 -18.37 3.89 -1.96
N SER A 54 -19.49 4.47 -1.50
CA SER A 54 -19.61 5.92 -1.26
C SER A 54 -18.66 6.39 -0.17
N GLU A 55 -18.53 5.64 0.93
CA GLU A 55 -17.61 5.95 2.03
C GLU A 55 -16.15 5.84 1.58
N LEU A 56 -15.85 4.85 0.74
CA LEU A 56 -14.51 4.66 0.17
C LEU A 56 -14.12 5.84 -0.74
N LEU A 57 -15.01 6.32 -1.59
CA LEU A 57 -14.77 7.48 -2.45
C LEU A 57 -14.62 8.78 -1.65
N GLN A 58 -15.42 8.96 -0.59
CA GLN A 58 -15.29 10.12 0.29
C GLN A 58 -13.95 10.10 1.04
N MET A 59 -13.54 8.93 1.50
CA MET A 59 -12.24 8.76 2.16
C MET A 59 -11.07 8.90 1.20
N GLU A 60 -11.22 8.51 -0.06
CA GLU A 60 -10.21 8.74 -1.10
C GLU A 60 -9.89 10.24 -1.21
N LEU A 61 -10.92 11.08 -1.37
CA LEU A 61 -10.74 12.51 -1.47
C LEU A 61 -10.10 13.11 -0.20
N LEU A 62 -10.50 12.62 0.97
CA LEU A 62 -9.93 13.06 2.25
C LEU A 62 -8.46 12.66 2.37
N ALA A 63 -8.10 11.42 2.02
CA ALA A 63 -6.71 10.95 2.01
C ALA A 63 -5.85 11.74 1.03
N LEU A 64 -6.35 12.01 -0.18
CA LEU A 64 -5.66 12.83 -1.19
C LEU A 64 -5.36 14.24 -0.69
N ASN A 65 -6.36 14.88 -0.07
CA ASN A 65 -6.19 16.23 0.48
C ASN A 65 -5.18 16.24 1.65
N LYS A 66 -5.22 15.24 2.53
CA LYS A 66 -4.29 15.15 3.67
C LYS A 66 -2.86 14.84 3.25
N LEU A 67 -2.69 14.03 2.20
CA LEU A 67 -1.40 13.72 1.59
C LEU A 67 -0.94 14.80 0.60
N LYS A 68 -1.71 15.89 0.42
CA LYS A 68 -1.42 17.00 -0.51
C LYS A 68 -1.15 16.52 -1.95
N TRP A 69 -1.87 15.46 -2.38
CA TRP A 69 -1.71 14.84 -3.70
C TRP A 69 -0.31 14.27 -3.99
N ASP A 70 0.56 14.18 -2.98
CA ASP A 70 1.90 13.62 -3.10
C ASP A 70 1.87 12.09 -2.98
N LEU A 71 1.39 11.46 -4.06
CA LEU A 71 1.28 10.00 -4.18
C LEU A 71 2.52 9.36 -4.79
N ALA A 72 3.42 10.14 -5.39
CA ALA A 72 4.61 9.65 -6.10
C ALA A 72 5.74 9.24 -5.14
N SER A 73 5.40 8.46 -4.10
CA SER A 73 6.40 7.94 -3.17
C SER A 73 7.24 6.88 -3.86
N VAL A 74 8.55 7.07 -3.82
CA VAL A 74 9.51 6.06 -4.26
C VAL A 74 9.35 4.81 -3.39
N THR A 75 9.26 3.64 -4.02
CA THR A 75 9.16 2.37 -3.29
C THR A 75 10.45 1.56 -3.41
N PRO A 76 10.76 0.69 -2.42
CA PRO A 76 11.92 -0.19 -2.53
C PRO A 76 11.91 -1.06 -3.79
N HIS A 77 10.73 -1.34 -4.33
CA HIS A 77 10.55 -2.07 -5.59
C HIS A 77 11.23 -1.38 -6.77
N ASP A 78 11.19 -0.05 -6.84
CA ASP A 78 11.81 0.73 -7.92
C ASP A 78 13.34 0.58 -7.90
N PHE A 79 13.92 0.49 -6.70
CA PHE A 79 15.34 0.27 -6.52
C PHE A 79 15.78 -1.17 -6.82
N ILE A 80 14.93 -2.18 -6.56
CA ILE A 80 15.26 -3.58 -6.85
C ILE A 80 15.60 -3.76 -8.34
N GLU A 81 14.80 -3.19 -9.24
CA GLU A 81 15.09 -3.27 -10.68
C GLU A 81 16.42 -2.58 -11.04
N HIS A 82 16.69 -1.42 -10.45
CA HIS A 82 17.95 -0.70 -10.67
C HIS A 82 19.18 -1.49 -10.20
N PHE A 83 19.11 -2.11 -9.02
CA PHE A 83 20.20 -2.97 -8.52
C PHE A 83 20.38 -4.22 -9.39
N LEU A 84 19.28 -4.88 -9.78
CA LEU A 84 19.32 -6.07 -10.64
C LEU A 84 19.88 -5.76 -12.03
N ALA A 85 19.67 -4.56 -12.56
CA ALA A 85 20.24 -4.14 -13.85
C ALA A 85 21.77 -4.04 -13.79
N LYS A 86 22.32 -3.53 -12.69
CA LYS A 86 23.77 -3.31 -12.52
C LYS A 86 24.57 -4.56 -12.13
N LEU A 87 23.90 -5.61 -11.64
CA LEU A 87 24.54 -6.85 -11.22
C LEU A 87 24.89 -7.76 -12.43
N PRO A 88 26.15 -8.20 -12.57
CA PRO A 88 26.59 -9.11 -13.64
C PRO A 88 26.22 -10.57 -13.34
N ILE A 89 24.91 -10.87 -13.32
CA ILE A 89 24.34 -12.17 -12.95
C ILE A 89 23.54 -12.77 -14.11
N HIS A 90 23.52 -14.10 -14.25
CA HIS A 90 22.71 -14.80 -15.25
C HIS A 90 21.20 -14.55 -15.07
N GLN A 91 20.45 -14.48 -16.18
CA GLN A 91 19.05 -14.04 -16.17
C GLN A 91 18.13 -14.92 -15.31
N SER A 92 18.41 -16.23 -15.25
CA SER A 92 17.69 -17.18 -14.38
C SER A 92 17.83 -16.85 -12.88
N SER A 93 19.04 -16.52 -12.43
CA SER A 93 19.31 -16.14 -11.05
C SER A 93 18.74 -14.76 -10.71
N LYS A 94 18.67 -13.82 -11.68
CA LYS A 94 17.99 -12.52 -11.49
C LYS A 94 16.51 -12.68 -11.18
N GLN A 95 15.81 -13.63 -11.82
CA GLN A 95 14.39 -13.88 -11.55
C GLN A 95 14.16 -14.41 -10.13
N ILE A 96 15.01 -15.33 -9.67
CA ILE A 96 14.95 -15.88 -8.31
C ILE A 96 15.21 -14.77 -7.29
N LEU A 97 16.27 -13.99 -7.50
CA LEU A 97 16.62 -12.87 -6.61
C LEU A 97 15.52 -11.81 -6.56
N ARG A 98 14.92 -11.47 -7.70
CA ARG A 98 13.76 -10.56 -7.77
C ARG A 98 12.60 -11.05 -6.91
N LYS A 99 12.22 -12.32 -7.06
CA LYS A 99 11.12 -12.92 -6.29
C LYS A 99 11.40 -12.87 -4.79
N HIS A 100 12.59 -13.27 -4.36
CA HIS A 100 12.96 -13.19 -2.94
C HIS A 100 12.98 -11.76 -2.42
N ALA A 101 13.57 -10.82 -3.16
CA ALA A 101 13.62 -9.41 -2.76
C ALA A 101 12.21 -8.82 -2.62
N GLN A 102 11.29 -9.14 -3.53
CA GLN A 102 9.88 -8.73 -3.43
C GLN A 102 9.20 -9.33 -2.19
N THR A 103 9.44 -10.61 -1.89
CA THR A 103 8.93 -11.24 -0.66
C THR A 103 9.46 -10.55 0.60
N PHE A 104 10.76 -10.21 0.65
CA PHE A 104 11.33 -9.48 1.78
C PHE A 104 10.76 -8.06 1.91
N VAL A 105 10.59 -7.34 0.81
CA VAL A 105 9.94 -6.02 0.84
C VAL A 105 8.50 -6.12 1.34
N ALA A 106 7.74 -7.13 0.90
CA ALA A 106 6.40 -7.37 1.40
C ALA A 106 6.39 -7.73 2.90
N LEU A 107 7.34 -8.55 3.36
CA LEU A 107 7.51 -8.89 4.78
C LEU A 107 7.81 -7.66 5.62
N CYS A 108 8.72 -6.77 5.18
CA CYS A 108 9.02 -5.53 5.88
C CYS A 108 7.80 -4.61 5.94
N ALA A 109 7.06 -4.47 4.84
CA ALA A 109 5.83 -3.67 4.79
C ALA A 109 4.73 -4.23 5.71
N THR A 110 4.61 -5.56 5.81
CA THR A 110 3.58 -6.20 6.64
C THR A 110 3.98 -6.28 8.12
N GLY A 111 5.26 -6.50 8.42
CA GLY A 111 5.79 -6.53 9.78
C GLY A 111 5.60 -5.20 10.52
N MET A 112 5.70 -4.07 9.80
CA MET A 112 5.35 -2.76 10.35
C MET A 112 3.87 -2.65 10.75
N PHE A 113 2.95 -3.30 10.02
CA PHE A 113 1.53 -3.30 10.36
C PHE A 113 1.23 -4.10 11.63
N TYR A 114 1.85 -5.27 11.81
CA TYR A 114 1.73 -6.01 13.06
C TYR A 114 2.31 -5.24 14.26
N CYS A 115 3.43 -4.53 14.05
CA CYS A 115 4.04 -3.70 15.08
C CYS A 115 3.15 -2.49 15.44
N LEU A 116 2.59 -1.79 14.45
CA LEU A 116 1.61 -0.71 14.66
C LEU A 116 0.32 -1.20 15.32
N CYS A 117 -0.17 -2.39 14.97
CA CYS A 117 -1.35 -2.98 15.60
C CYS A 117 -1.08 -3.43 17.05
N SER A 118 0.17 -3.80 17.38
CA SER A 118 0.59 -4.16 18.75
C SER A 118 0.89 -2.96 19.64
N VAL A 119 1.26 -1.80 19.08
CA VAL A 119 1.50 -0.55 19.86
C VAL A 119 0.19 0.18 20.18
N LEU A 120 -0.89 -0.13 19.44
CA LEU A 120 -2.23 0.43 19.66
C LEU A 120 -3.16 -0.45 20.52
N LEU A 121 -2.61 -1.52 21.13
CA LEU A 121 -3.31 -2.50 21.99
C LEU A 121 -2.63 -2.51 23.36
#